data_AF-A0A7S1LCY7-F1
#
_entry.id   AF-A0A7S1LCY7-F1
#
_cell.length_a   1.000
_cell.length_b   1.000
_cell.length_c   1.000
_cell.angle_alpha   90.00
_cell.angle_beta   90.00
_cell.angle_gamma   90.00
#
_symmetry.space_group_name_H-M   'P 1'
#
loop_
_entity.id
_entity.type
_entity.pdbx_description
1 polymer ?
#
loop_
_entity_poly.entity_id
_entity_poly.type
_entity_poly.pdbx_seq_one_letter_code
_entity_poly.pdbx_strand_id
1 'polypeptide(L)'
;ANGPMVDGIKPAEAMERLKRYQRQYDDKERKWATYVAGEELFGLPQHKYPELARTKKELDLLDKLYTLYMAVLKNVSGYNDILWCDLDFDKIAEEVNVFVAQCRRLPKALRDWEAYKVLKQ
;
A
#
# COMPACT_ATOMS: atom_id res chain seq x y z
N ALA A 1 9.04 14.63 9.99
CA ALA A 1 8.88 13.34 9.30
C ALA A 1 7.44 13.27 8.79
N ASN A 2 7.22 13.32 7.46
CA ASN A 2 5.88 13.51 6.86
C ASN A 2 5.44 12.34 5.98
N GLY A 3 6.14 11.21 6.03
CA GLY A 3 5.84 10.02 5.24
C GLY A 3 4.53 9.34 5.64
N PRO A 4 4.02 8.42 4.79
CA PRO A 4 2.91 7.53 5.17
C PRO A 4 3.31 6.54 6.27
N MET A 5 4.61 6.36 6.52
CA MET A 5 5.19 5.43 7.50
C MET A 5 5.30 6.02 8.92
N VAL A 6 4.64 7.15 9.22
CA VAL A 6 4.74 7.78 10.55
C VAL A 6 3.82 7.05 11.53
N ASP A 7 4.36 6.68 12.68
CA ASP A 7 3.60 5.97 13.72
C ASP A 7 2.46 6.83 14.29
N GLY A 8 1.35 6.16 14.63
CA GLY A 8 0.21 6.78 15.32
C GLY A 8 -0.76 7.57 14.46
N ILE A 9 -0.59 7.61 13.14
CA ILE A 9 -1.54 8.30 12.24
C ILE A 9 -2.72 7.40 11.87
N LYS A 10 -3.87 8.01 11.62
CA LYS A 10 -5.05 7.27 11.18
C LYS A 10 -4.79 6.63 9.81
N PRO A 11 -5.30 5.41 9.55
CA PRO A 11 -5.13 4.72 8.27
C PRO A 11 -5.58 5.52 7.04
N ALA A 12 -6.66 6.31 7.18
CA ALA A 12 -7.11 7.26 6.16
C ALA A 12 -6.08 8.36 5.87
N GLU A 13 -5.44 8.88 6.91
CA GLU A 13 -4.41 9.90 6.78
C GLU A 13 -3.12 9.31 6.16
N ALA A 14 -2.74 8.10 6.55
CA ALA A 14 -1.62 7.38 5.94
C ALA A 14 -1.83 7.16 4.45
N MET A 15 -3.05 6.80 4.03
CA MET A 15 -3.42 6.62 2.63
C MET A 15 -3.37 7.93 1.85
N GLU A 16 -3.83 9.05 2.43
CA GLU A 16 -3.74 10.35 1.78
C GLU A 16 -2.29 10.79 1.59
N ARG A 17 -1.45 10.58 2.61
CA ARG A 17 0.00 10.80 2.49
C ARG A 17 0.59 9.92 1.40
N LEU A 18 0.25 8.63 1.36
CA LEU A 18 0.74 7.69 0.35
C LEU A 18 0.40 8.19 -1.07
N LYS A 19 -0.85 8.57 -1.32
CA LYS A 19 -1.29 9.12 -2.62
C LYS A 19 -0.49 10.36 -3.02
N ARG A 20 -0.21 11.25 -2.06
CA ARG A 20 0.62 12.43 -2.31
C ARG A 20 2.03 12.04 -2.75
N TYR A 21 2.64 11.04 -2.11
CA TYR A 21 3.97 10.56 -2.48
C TYR A 21 3.98 9.79 -3.80
N GLN A 22 2.94 9.01 -4.10
CA GLN A 22 2.76 8.37 -5.42
C GLN A 22 2.74 9.42 -6.54
N ARG A 23 1.95 10.50 -6.40
CA ARG A 23 1.92 11.58 -7.40
C ARG A 23 3.29 12.23 -7.61
N GLN A 24 4.01 12.50 -6.52
CA GLN A 24 5.37 13.06 -6.60
C GLN A 24 6.36 12.09 -7.26
N TYR A 25 6.18 10.79 -7.03
CA TYR A 25 6.98 9.75 -7.68
C TYR A 25 6.68 9.71 -9.18
N ASP A 26 5.41 9.74 -9.58
CA ASP A 26 4.99 9.69 -10.99
C ASP A 26 5.58 10.86 -11.81
N ASP A 27 5.62 12.06 -11.22
CA ASP A 27 6.26 13.23 -11.84
C ASP A 27 7.76 13.00 -12.08
N LYS A 28 8.45 12.35 -11.13
CA LYS A 28 9.88 12.03 -11.25
C LYS A 28 10.12 10.89 -12.23
N GLU A 29 9.28 9.86 -12.22
CA GLU A 29 9.35 8.73 -13.15
C GLU A 29 9.15 9.20 -14.59
N ARG A 30 8.19 10.11 -14.83
CA ARG A 30 7.99 10.72 -16.15
C ARG A 30 9.21 11.50 -16.64
N LYS A 31 9.80 12.34 -15.78
CA LYS A 31 11.02 13.09 -16.12
C LYS A 31 12.18 12.15 -16.44
N TRP A 32 12.37 11.13 -15.61
CA TRP A 32 13.40 10.13 -15.83
C TRP A 32 13.20 9.40 -17.16
N ALA A 33 11.97 9.00 -17.51
CA ALA A 33 11.68 8.38 -18.81
C ALA A 33 12.04 9.29 -19.99
N THR A 34 11.75 10.59 -19.88
CA THR A 34 12.16 11.58 -20.90
C THR A 34 13.67 11.71 -21.00
N TYR A 35 14.39 11.71 -19.88
CA TYR A 35 15.87 11.78 -19.89
C TYR A 35 16.48 10.53 -20.52
N VAL A 36 16.00 9.34 -20.18
CA VAL A 36 16.48 8.08 -20.77
C VAL A 36 16.24 8.05 -22.28
N ALA A 37 15.06 8.48 -22.73
CA ALA A 37 14.76 8.58 -24.17
C ALA A 37 15.67 9.59 -24.88
N GLY A 38 16.01 10.70 -24.23
CA GLY A 38 16.97 11.68 -24.73
C GLY A 38 18.40 11.13 -24.80
N GLU A 39 18.86 10.47 -23.73
CA GLU A 39 20.17 9.82 -23.68
C GLU A 39 20.32 8.78 -24.80
N GLU A 40 19.27 7.97 -25.04
CA GLU A 40 19.24 7.01 -26.14
C GLU A 40 19.28 7.70 -27.51
N LEU A 41 18.49 8.75 -27.72
CA LEU A 41 18.42 9.49 -28.99
C LEU A 41 19.76 10.14 -29.37
N PHE A 42 20.48 10.68 -28.38
CA PHE A 42 21.75 11.37 -28.59
C PHE A 42 22.98 10.45 -28.39
N GLY A 43 22.78 9.17 -28.09
CA GLY A 43 23.87 8.21 -27.87
C GLY A 43 24.71 8.49 -26.61
N LEU A 44 24.12 9.12 -25.60
CA LEU A 44 24.77 9.40 -24.32
C LEU A 44 24.74 8.15 -23.41
N PRO A 45 25.68 8.02 -22.46
CA PRO A 45 25.62 6.95 -21.46
C PRO A 45 24.33 7.04 -20.63
N GLN A 46 23.59 5.93 -20.55
CA GLN A 46 22.36 5.90 -19.75
C GLN A 46 22.65 5.97 -18.25
N HIS A 47 22.04 6.95 -17.57
CA HIS A 47 22.13 7.07 -16.12
C HIS A 47 21.04 6.25 -15.42
N LYS A 48 21.46 5.34 -14.54
CA LYS A 48 20.56 4.53 -13.71
C LYS A 48 20.31 5.22 -12.37
N TYR A 49 19.04 5.27 -11.95
CA TYR A 49 18.62 5.75 -10.64
C TYR A 49 18.07 4.58 -9.79
N PRO A 50 18.93 3.78 -9.14
CA PRO A 50 18.49 2.64 -8.35
C PRO A 50 17.56 3.02 -7.20
N GLU A 51 17.72 4.23 -6.64
CA GLU A 51 16.85 4.76 -5.59
C GLU A 51 15.41 4.99 -6.06
N LEU A 52 15.21 5.39 -7.33
CA LEU A 52 13.87 5.55 -7.91
C LEU A 52 13.17 4.19 -8.00
N ALA A 53 13.86 3.17 -8.53
CA ALA A 53 13.33 1.82 -8.59
C ALA A 53 13.03 1.22 -7.21
N ARG A 54 13.86 1.51 -6.20
CA ARG A 54 13.61 1.11 -4.82
C ARG A 54 12.36 1.80 -4.26
N THR A 55 12.24 3.10 -4.47
CA THR A 55 11.10 3.89 -4.00
C THR A 55 9.79 3.40 -4.60
N LYS A 56 9.77 3.02 -5.90
CA LYS A 56 8.61 2.41 -6.56
C LYS A 56 8.13 1.16 -5.82
N LYS A 57 9.06 0.24 -5.55
CA LYS A 57 8.75 -1.00 -4.84
C LYS A 57 8.21 -0.74 -3.43
N GLU A 58 8.79 0.22 -2.71
CA GLU A 58 8.33 0.60 -1.38
C GLU A 58 6.91 1.19 -1.42
N LEU A 59 6.61 2.06 -2.39
CA LEU A 59 5.27 2.63 -2.61
C LEU A 59 4.23 1.56 -2.99
N ASP A 60 4.57 0.61 -3.86
CA ASP A 60 3.68 -0.49 -4.27
C ASP A 60 3.34 -1.42 -3.09
N LEU A 61 4.32 -1.66 -2.22
CA LEU A 61 4.16 -2.47 -1.02
C LEU A 61 3.25 -1.77 0.00
N LEU A 62 3.44 -0.47 0.17
CA LEU A 62 2.61 0.38 1.01
C LEU A 62 1.15 0.44 0.54
N ASP A 63 0.95 0.56 -0.76
CA ASP A 63 -0.37 0.61 -1.38
C ASP A 63 -1.18 -0.65 -1.11
N LYS A 64 -0.55 -1.82 -1.25
CA LYS A 64 -1.16 -3.12 -0.94
C LYS A 64 -1.55 -3.23 0.53
N LEU A 65 -0.68 -2.78 1.45
CA LEU A 65 -0.92 -2.86 2.89
C LEU A 65 -2.12 -1.98 3.29
N TYR A 66 -2.11 -0.71 2.91
CA TYR A 66 -3.18 0.23 3.30
C TYR A 66 -4.51 -0.05 2.60
N THR A 67 -4.48 -0.56 1.36
CA THR A 67 -5.69 -1.00 0.67
C THR A 67 -6.33 -2.20 1.38
N LEU A 68 -5.54 -3.20 1.76
CA LEU A 68 -6.01 -4.35 2.54
C LEU A 68 -6.60 -3.89 3.90
N TYR A 69 -5.86 -3.03 4.59
CA TYR A 69 -6.28 -2.48 5.88
C TYR A 69 -7.67 -1.81 5.79
N MET A 70 -7.88 -0.96 4.78
CA MET A 70 -9.15 -0.29 4.57
C MET A 70 -10.29 -1.23 4.20
N ALA A 71 -10.01 -2.26 3.40
CA ALA A 71 -11.00 -3.27 3.05
C ALA A 71 -11.50 -4.01 4.30
N VAL A 72 -10.60 -4.40 5.20
CA VAL A 72 -10.94 -5.03 6.48
C VAL A 72 -11.77 -4.08 7.34
N LEU A 73 -11.34 -2.83 7.52
CA LEU A 73 -12.13 -1.86 8.30
C LEU A 73 -13.53 -1.66 7.75
N LYS A 74 -13.67 -1.57 6.42
CA LYS A 74 -14.96 -1.40 5.76
C LYS A 74 -15.86 -2.62 5.97
N ASN A 75 -15.32 -3.82 5.81
CA ASN A 75 -16.11 -5.05 5.99
C ASN A 75 -16.53 -5.23 7.45
N VAL A 76 -15.63 -5.00 8.41
CA VAL A 76 -15.96 -5.06 9.85
C VAL A 76 -17.00 -4.00 10.22
N SER A 77 -16.87 -2.77 9.72
CA SER A 77 -17.91 -1.75 9.92
C SER A 77 -19.25 -2.19 9.33
N GLY A 78 -19.25 -2.78 8.14
CA GLY A 78 -20.46 -3.29 7.50
C GLY A 78 -21.14 -4.40 8.27
N TYR A 79 -20.39 -5.29 8.94
CA TYR A 79 -20.98 -6.33 9.80
C TYR A 79 -21.63 -5.75 11.07
N ASN A 80 -21.09 -4.65 11.62
CA ASN A 80 -21.68 -3.99 12.78
C ASN A 80 -23.05 -3.36 12.49
N ASP A 81 -23.35 -3.09 11.22
CA ASP A 81 -24.63 -2.50 10.78
C ASP A 81 -25.72 -3.57 10.50
N ILE A 82 -25.37 -4.87 10.56
CA ILE A 82 -26.28 -5.99 10.28
C ILE A 82 -26.76 -6.61 11.60
N LEU A 83 -28.05 -6.95 11.69
CA LEU A 83 -28.57 -7.68 12.85
C LEU A 83 -27.94 -9.07 12.95
N TRP A 84 -27.68 -9.52 14.18
CA TRP A 84 -27.07 -10.83 14.45
C TRP A 84 -27.78 -12.01 13.78
N CYS A 85 -29.11 -11.94 13.66
CA CYS A 85 -29.93 -12.99 13.04
C CYS A 85 -29.80 -13.05 11.51
N ASP A 86 -29.43 -11.94 10.88
CA ASP A 86 -29.27 -11.82 9.42
C ASP A 86 -27.78 -11.96 9.01
N LEU A 87 -26.92 -12.27 9.97
CA LEU A 87 -25.49 -12.38 9.78
C LEU A 87 -25.13 -13.76 9.21
N ASP A 88 -24.51 -13.78 8.04
CA ASP A 88 -23.99 -15.01 7.43
C ASP A 88 -22.56 -15.28 7.95
N PHE A 89 -22.47 -16.11 8.98
CA PHE A 89 -21.20 -16.45 9.63
C PHE A 89 -20.25 -17.24 8.70
N ASP A 90 -20.78 -18.06 7.80
CA ASP A 90 -19.95 -18.85 6.87
C ASP A 90 -19.28 -17.94 5.85
N LYS A 91 -20.03 -16.97 5.31
CA LYS A 91 -19.49 -15.94 4.42
C LYS A 91 -18.44 -15.07 5.11
N ILE A 92 -18.68 -14.66 6.36
CA ILE A 92 -17.71 -13.88 7.13
C ILE A 92 -16.43 -14.69 7.37
N ALA A 93 -16.56 -15.98 7.71
CA ALA A 93 -15.40 -16.85 7.90
C ALA A 93 -14.58 -17.00 6.62
N GLU A 94 -15.22 -17.09 5.45
CA GLU A 94 -14.53 -17.12 4.15
C GLU A 94 -13.79 -15.80 3.87
N GLU A 95 -14.46 -14.65 4.05
CA GLU A 95 -13.85 -13.33 3.86
C GLU A 95 -12.64 -13.11 4.78
N VAL A 96 -12.76 -13.48 6.07
CA VAL A 96 -11.66 -13.42 7.04
C VAL A 96 -10.49 -14.33 6.63
N ASN A 97 -10.77 -15.54 6.14
CA ASN A 97 -9.71 -16.44 5.66
C ASN A 97 -8.96 -15.86 4.46
N VAL A 98 -9.66 -15.21 3.53
CA VAL A 98 -9.03 -14.50 2.40
C VAL A 98 -8.12 -13.38 2.91
N PHE A 99 -8.56 -12.59 3.90
CA PHE A 99 -7.74 -11.53 4.48
C PHE A 99 -6.49 -12.07 5.17
N VAL A 100 -6.61 -13.13 5.97
CA VAL A 100 -5.46 -13.78 6.62
C VAL A 100 -4.47 -14.32 5.57
N ALA A 101 -4.96 -14.91 4.48
CA ALA A 101 -4.11 -15.37 3.39
C ALA A 101 -3.37 -14.21 2.71
N GLN A 102 -4.03 -13.07 2.49
CA GLN A 102 -3.41 -11.87 1.92
C GLN A 102 -2.35 -11.28 2.86
N CYS A 103 -2.63 -11.18 4.17
CA CYS A 103 -1.65 -10.77 5.18
C CYS A 103 -0.42 -11.68 5.19
N ARG A 104 -0.59 -13.00 5.07
CA ARG A 104 0.53 -13.96 5.02
C ARG A 104 1.40 -13.80 3.77
N ARG A 105 0.83 -13.37 2.65
CA ARG A 105 1.55 -13.11 1.38
C ARG A 105 2.36 -11.82 1.41
N LEU A 106 2.13 -10.94 2.38
CA LEU A 106 2.93 -9.72 2.52
C LEU A 106 4.40 -10.06 2.89
N PRO A 107 5.37 -9.41 2.22
CA PRO A 107 6.80 -9.60 2.52
C PRO A 107 7.12 -9.35 3.99
N LYS A 108 8.13 -10.06 4.52
CA LYS A 108 8.58 -9.91 5.92
C LYS A 108 8.88 -8.45 6.29
N ALA A 109 9.43 -7.67 5.36
CA ALA A 109 9.75 -6.26 5.57
C ALA A 109 8.53 -5.38 5.92
N LEU A 110 7.31 -5.80 5.57
CA LEU A 110 6.07 -5.11 5.96
C LEU A 110 5.46 -5.63 7.27
N ARG A 111 5.94 -6.76 7.81
CA ARG A 111 5.36 -7.37 9.02
C ARG A 111 5.81 -6.68 10.30
N ASP A 112 6.93 -5.97 10.25
CA ASP A 112 7.46 -5.21 11.39
C ASP A 112 6.69 -3.90 11.62
N TRP A 113 5.75 -3.59 10.73
CA TRP A 113 5.03 -2.32 10.71
C TRP A 113 3.79 -2.33 11.60
N GLU A 114 3.52 -1.20 12.24
CA GLU A 114 2.39 -1.08 13.16
C GLU A 114 1.03 -1.19 12.48
N ALA A 115 0.91 -0.73 11.23
CA ALA A 115 -0.30 -0.98 10.44
C ALA A 115 -0.56 -2.48 10.22
N TYR A 116 0.50 -3.29 10.06
CA TYR A 116 0.39 -4.75 9.98
C TYR A 116 0.09 -5.37 11.35
N LYS A 117 0.69 -4.86 12.45
CA LYS A 117 0.40 -5.36 13.80
C LYS A 117 -1.04 -5.08 14.23
N VAL A 118 -1.59 -3.90 13.89
CA VAL A 118 -3.01 -3.56 14.11
C VAL A 118 -3.92 -4.46 13.27
N LEU A 119 -3.54 -4.79 12.04
CA LEU A 119 -4.27 -5.75 11.19
C LEU A 119 -4.27 -7.19 11.73
N LYS A 120 -3.26 -7.54 12.52
CA LYS A 120 -3.09 -8.90 13.07
C LYS A 120 -3.84 -9.08 14.40
N GLN A 121 -4.04 -8.02 15.17
CA GLN A 121 -4.83 -8.03 16.39
C GLN A 121 -6.32 -8.15 16.07
#